data_AF-A0A2K8P5J4-F1
#
_entry.id   AF-A0A2K8P5J4-F1
#
_cell.length_a   1.000
_cell.length_b   1.000
_cell.length_c   1.000
_cell.angle_alpha   90.00
_cell.angle_beta   90.00
_cell.angle_gamma   90.00
#
_symmetry.space_group_name_H-M   'P 1'
#
loop_
_entity.id
_entity.type
_entity.pdbx_description
1 polymer ?
#
loop_
_entity_poly.entity_id
_entity_poly.type
_entity_poly.pdbx_seq_one_letter_code
_entity_poly.pdbx_strand_id
1 'polypeptide(L)'
;MALFKSRRSGISRKDLNSELAHIEARLASKHEGIAFHVVITATVNSDPPDGMDAAHAIAAIRDVLRHAAADALRVRDAFDLATVQDVCAAELGRERSLAAVPRLLFTAKANVGLLAEDRAAVSALLEAQRKQTIADELRRQRTEALAVHLSQPATLLAHWLEERNSDWTKAPTVTVTEELAQRLAEHRPVEHLGVEYALVDVVRQFLSTFPEPAQKMMIHTILAGGMRALDRHDHADRVEALAGSLEPAPAGGS
;
A
#
# COMPACT_ATOMS: atom_id res chain seq x y z
N MET A 1 -78.23 -2.49 37.59
CA MET A 1 -77.49 -3.39 36.67
C MET A 1 -76.84 -2.54 35.59
N ALA A 2 -75.58 -2.17 35.78
CA ALA A 2 -74.82 -1.41 34.80
C ALA A 2 -74.14 -2.38 33.82
N LEU A 3 -74.57 -2.36 32.56
CA LEU A 3 -73.93 -3.06 31.47
C LEU A 3 -72.58 -2.40 31.18
N PHE A 4 -71.49 -3.03 31.61
CA PHE A 4 -70.13 -2.72 31.16
C PHE A 4 -70.06 -2.91 29.64
N LYS A 5 -70.15 -1.80 28.91
CA LYS A 5 -69.86 -1.75 27.49
C LYS A 5 -68.33 -1.85 27.35
N SER A 6 -67.83 -3.10 27.32
CA SER A 6 -66.47 -3.42 26.95
C SER A 6 -66.18 -2.77 25.59
N ARG A 7 -65.40 -1.67 25.60
CA ARG A 7 -64.87 -1.08 24.38
C ARG A 7 -63.94 -2.13 23.78
N ARG A 8 -64.40 -2.81 22.73
CA ARG A 8 -63.52 -3.56 21.84
C ARG A 8 -62.56 -2.56 21.20
N SER A 9 -61.38 -2.40 21.79
CA SER A 9 -60.23 -1.73 21.19
C SER A 9 -59.61 -2.70 20.18
N GLY A 10 -60.32 -2.95 19.08
CA GLY A 10 -59.74 -3.63 17.93
C GLY A 10 -58.92 -2.62 17.14
N ILE A 11 -57.62 -2.87 16.99
CA ILE A 11 -56.75 -2.04 16.14
C ILE A 11 -56.93 -2.45 14.69
N SER A 12 -57.03 -1.46 13.80
CA SER A 12 -57.08 -1.69 12.36
C SER A 12 -55.69 -1.78 11.77
N ARG A 13 -55.53 -2.62 10.73
CA ARG A 13 -54.35 -2.65 9.86
C ARG A 13 -53.96 -1.26 9.34
N LYS A 14 -54.96 -0.38 9.11
CA LYS A 14 -54.73 0.99 8.66
C LYS A 14 -54.00 1.84 9.70
N ASP A 15 -54.33 1.67 10.98
CA ASP A 15 -53.74 2.43 12.08
C ASP A 15 -52.30 1.97 12.34
N LEU A 16 -52.03 0.66 12.22
CA LEU A 16 -50.67 0.11 12.26
C LEU A 16 -49.82 0.66 11.11
N ASN A 17 -50.34 0.68 9.88
CA ASN A 17 -49.61 1.16 8.72
C ASN A 17 -49.34 2.67 8.77
N SER A 18 -50.23 3.48 9.35
CA SER A 18 -49.96 4.91 9.54
C SER A 18 -48.82 5.17 10.52
N GLU A 19 -48.76 4.41 11.62
CA GLU A 19 -47.73 4.57 12.65
C GLU A 19 -46.37 3.96 12.25
N LEU A 20 -46.39 3.03 11.29
CA LEU A 20 -45.21 2.37 10.73
C LEU A 20 -44.74 2.99 9.40
N ALA A 21 -45.43 4.04 8.92
CA ALA A 21 -45.10 4.70 7.66
C ALA A 21 -43.72 5.39 7.69
N HIS A 22 -43.28 5.83 8.88
CA HIS A 22 -42.05 6.59 9.04
C HIS A 22 -41.32 6.20 10.33
N ILE A 23 -40.25 5.42 10.18
CA ILE A 23 -39.38 4.99 11.29
C ILE A 23 -37.97 5.47 10.98
N GLU A 24 -37.51 6.45 11.75
CA GLU A 24 -36.14 6.94 11.67
C GLU A 24 -35.22 6.16 12.62
N ALA A 25 -34.00 5.91 12.14
CA ALA A 25 -32.93 5.32 12.93
C ALA A 25 -31.56 5.89 12.49
N ARG A 26 -30.71 6.19 13.48
CA ARG A 26 -29.29 6.49 13.27
C ARG A 26 -28.49 5.23 13.63
N LEU A 27 -27.83 4.63 12.65
CA LEU A 27 -27.19 3.32 12.77
C LEU A 27 -25.70 3.44 12.51
N ALA A 28 -24.88 2.80 13.34
CA ALA A 28 -23.43 2.87 13.22
C ALA A 28 -22.95 2.25 11.90
N SER A 29 -21.97 2.89 11.26
CA SER A 29 -21.22 2.29 10.15
C SER A 29 -20.01 1.50 10.67
N LYS A 30 -19.22 0.93 9.76
CA LYS A 30 -17.92 0.34 10.07
C LYS A 30 -16.93 1.36 10.68
N HIS A 31 -17.06 2.64 10.34
CA HIS A 31 -16.16 3.70 10.80
C HIS A 31 -16.71 4.36 12.06
N GLU A 32 -15.88 4.42 13.10
CA GLU A 32 -16.23 5.09 14.35
C GLU A 32 -16.49 6.58 14.09
N GLY A 33 -17.57 7.11 14.67
CA GLY A 33 -17.98 8.50 14.48
C GLY A 33 -18.75 8.78 13.17
N ILE A 34 -19.01 7.77 12.33
CA ILE A 34 -19.82 7.91 11.11
C ILE A 34 -21.05 7.00 11.23
N ALA A 35 -22.24 7.59 11.09
CA ALA A 35 -23.50 6.85 11.15
C ALA A 35 -24.35 7.03 9.88
N PHE A 36 -25.07 5.98 9.53
CA PHE A 36 -26.13 6.00 8.54
C PHE A 36 -27.41 6.56 9.14
N HIS A 37 -28.10 7.39 8.36
CA HIS A 37 -29.46 7.81 8.61
C HIS A 37 -30.41 6.96 7.78
N VAL A 38 -31.22 6.15 8.44
CA VAL A 38 -32.15 5.22 7.79
C VAL A 38 -33.58 5.63 8.06
N VAL A 39 -34.35 5.79 6.99
CA VAL A 39 -35.80 5.98 7.03
C VAL A 39 -36.46 4.70 6.56
N ILE A 40 -37.18 4.02 7.45
CA ILE A 40 -37.85 2.75 7.20
C ILE A 40 -39.37 2.99 7.14
N THR A 41 -40.00 2.46 6.10
CA THR A 41 -41.46 2.41 5.93
C THR A 41 -41.89 0.95 5.96
N ALA A 42 -42.71 0.57 6.93
CA ALA A 42 -43.21 -0.80 7.06
C ALA A 42 -44.68 -0.91 6.72
N THR A 43 -45.05 -2.04 6.11
CA THR A 43 -46.41 -2.37 5.70
C THR A 43 -46.80 -3.70 6.31
N VAL A 44 -47.86 -3.70 7.11
CA VAL A 44 -48.48 -4.91 7.64
C VAL A 44 -49.40 -5.50 6.57
N ASN A 45 -49.15 -6.77 6.22
CA ASN A 45 -49.83 -7.47 5.14
C ASN A 45 -51.02 -8.31 5.63
N SER A 46 -50.96 -8.81 6.87
CA SER A 46 -52.03 -9.62 7.48
C SER A 46 -52.88 -8.81 8.45
N ASP A 47 -54.07 -9.31 8.78
CA ASP A 47 -54.91 -8.69 9.81
C ASP A 47 -54.33 -8.95 11.22
N PRO A 48 -54.40 -7.96 12.13
CA PRO A 48 -53.94 -8.14 13.50
C PRO A 48 -54.84 -9.12 14.27
N PRO A 49 -54.27 -9.99 15.12
CA PRO A 49 -55.03 -10.85 16.02
C PRO A 49 -56.00 -10.07 16.91
N ASP A 50 -57.18 -10.64 17.16
CA ASP A 50 -58.16 -10.09 18.09
C ASP A 50 -57.55 -9.91 19.49
N GLY A 51 -57.65 -8.69 20.03
CA GLY A 51 -57.14 -8.36 21.37
C GLY A 51 -55.64 -8.07 21.44
N MET A 52 -54.91 -8.02 20.32
CA MET A 52 -53.52 -7.59 20.29
C MET A 52 -53.39 -6.11 20.68
N ASP A 53 -52.44 -5.80 21.57
CA ASP A 53 -52.05 -4.43 21.88
C ASP A 53 -51.23 -3.82 20.73
N ALA A 54 -51.72 -2.76 20.12
CA ALA A 54 -51.04 -2.08 19.02
C ALA A 54 -49.72 -1.48 19.45
N ALA A 55 -49.66 -0.90 20.65
CA ALA A 55 -48.44 -0.25 21.12
C ALA A 55 -47.30 -1.27 21.19
N HIS A 56 -47.61 -2.45 21.74
CA HIS A 56 -46.69 -3.58 21.77
C HIS A 56 -46.32 -4.08 20.36
N ALA A 57 -47.30 -4.26 19.46
CA ALA A 57 -47.04 -4.73 18.10
C ALA A 57 -46.15 -3.75 17.30
N ILE A 58 -46.44 -2.44 17.39
CA ILE A 58 -45.66 -1.38 16.75
C ILE A 58 -44.23 -1.36 17.30
N ALA A 59 -44.06 -1.41 18.62
CA ALA A 59 -42.74 -1.44 19.25
C ALA A 59 -41.94 -2.66 18.80
N ALA A 60 -42.55 -3.85 18.80
CA ALA A 60 -41.88 -5.07 18.39
C ALA A 60 -41.50 -5.07 16.90
N ILE A 61 -42.35 -4.56 16.01
CA ILE A 61 -42.02 -4.38 14.59
C ILE A 61 -40.87 -3.39 14.42
N ARG A 62 -40.90 -2.24 15.12
CA ARG A 62 -39.84 -1.23 15.09
C ARG A 62 -38.51 -1.82 15.54
N ASP A 63 -38.50 -2.61 16.61
CA ASP A 63 -37.29 -3.24 17.14
C ASP A 63 -36.72 -4.28 16.16
N VAL A 64 -37.56 -5.15 15.59
CA VAL A 64 -37.13 -6.13 14.60
C VAL A 64 -36.52 -5.47 13.36
N LEU A 65 -37.14 -4.41 12.85
CA LEU A 65 -36.64 -3.69 11.67
C LEU A 65 -35.36 -2.92 11.96
N ARG A 66 -35.26 -2.27 13.12
CA ARG A 66 -34.03 -1.56 13.54
C ARG A 66 -32.87 -2.52 13.75
N HIS A 67 -33.11 -3.68 14.35
CA HIS A 67 -32.09 -4.70 14.56
C HIS A 67 -31.59 -5.26 13.21
N ALA A 68 -32.51 -5.62 12.32
CA ALA A 68 -32.18 -6.10 10.99
C ALA A 68 -31.37 -5.06 10.18
N ALA A 69 -31.77 -3.79 10.24
CA ALA A 69 -31.04 -2.70 9.60
C ALA A 69 -29.64 -2.51 10.22
N ALA A 70 -29.53 -2.57 11.55
CA ALA A 70 -28.24 -2.44 12.23
C ALA A 70 -27.27 -3.57 11.83
N ASP A 71 -27.75 -4.81 11.80
CA ASP A 71 -26.95 -5.98 11.41
C ASP A 71 -26.46 -5.88 9.96
N ALA A 72 -27.32 -5.42 9.05
CA ALA A 72 -26.98 -5.25 7.65
C ALA A 72 -25.90 -4.17 7.42
N LEU A 73 -25.88 -3.12 8.26
CA LEU A 73 -25.09 -1.92 8.06
C LEU A 73 -23.78 -1.86 8.85
N ARG A 74 -23.69 -2.56 10.00
CA ARG A 74 -22.56 -2.46 10.94
C ARG A 74 -21.19 -2.72 10.32
N VAL A 75 -21.12 -3.59 9.32
CA VAL A 75 -19.86 -3.99 8.66
C VAL A 75 -19.60 -3.23 7.35
N ARG A 76 -20.49 -2.32 6.98
CA ARG A 76 -20.47 -1.66 5.67
C ARG A 76 -19.75 -0.33 5.72
N ASP A 77 -19.12 -0.03 4.60
CA ASP A 77 -18.36 1.19 4.42
C ASP A 77 -19.29 2.36 4.04
N ALA A 78 -19.07 3.52 4.67
CA ALA A 78 -19.85 4.72 4.43
C ALA A 78 -19.48 5.41 3.10
N PHE A 79 -18.41 4.99 2.42
CA PHE A 79 -18.01 5.53 1.12
C PHE A 79 -18.92 5.09 -0.04
N ASP A 80 -19.59 3.93 0.09
CA ASP A 80 -20.43 3.37 -0.97
C ASP A 80 -21.90 3.30 -0.52
N LEU A 81 -22.54 4.46 -0.56
CA LEU A 81 -23.94 4.60 -0.14
C LEU A 81 -24.90 3.81 -1.05
N ALA A 82 -24.56 3.61 -2.33
CA ALA A 82 -25.41 2.87 -3.26
C ALA A 82 -25.47 1.39 -2.89
N THR A 83 -24.32 0.75 -2.67
CA THR A 83 -24.28 -0.64 -2.21
C THR A 83 -24.93 -0.80 -0.84
N VAL A 84 -24.72 0.16 0.06
CA VAL A 84 -25.37 0.19 1.37
C VAL A 84 -26.90 0.23 1.25
N GLN A 85 -27.42 1.09 0.36
CA GLN A 85 -28.83 1.21 0.07
C GLN A 85 -29.41 -0.12 -0.47
N ASP A 86 -28.75 -0.73 -1.43
CA ASP A 86 -29.21 -1.98 -2.06
C ASP A 86 -29.25 -3.14 -1.06
N VAL A 87 -28.21 -3.29 -0.24
CA VAL A 87 -28.14 -4.34 0.79
C VAL A 87 -29.23 -4.12 1.85
N CYS A 88 -29.41 -2.89 2.33
CA CYS A 88 -30.42 -2.56 3.33
C CYS A 88 -31.85 -2.79 2.78
N ALA A 89 -32.09 -2.39 1.53
CA ALA A 89 -33.36 -2.63 0.85
C ALA A 89 -33.64 -4.13 0.66
N ALA A 90 -32.63 -4.93 0.28
CA ALA A 90 -32.76 -6.37 0.14
C ALA A 90 -33.06 -7.08 1.48
N GLU A 91 -32.42 -6.66 2.57
CA GLU A 91 -32.61 -7.26 3.91
C GLU A 91 -33.96 -6.90 4.54
N LEU A 92 -34.43 -5.67 4.36
CA LEU A 92 -35.69 -5.20 4.92
C LEU A 92 -36.91 -5.52 4.03
N GLY A 93 -36.69 -5.72 2.73
CA GLY A 93 -37.72 -6.10 1.76
C GLY A 93 -38.27 -7.52 1.93
N ARG A 94 -37.61 -8.37 2.72
CA ARG A 94 -38.09 -9.73 3.01
C ARG A 94 -39.34 -9.69 3.89
N GLU A 95 -40.30 -10.58 3.61
CA GLU A 95 -41.46 -10.76 4.49
C GLU A 95 -41.02 -11.34 5.83
N ARG A 96 -41.51 -10.73 6.92
CA ARG A 96 -41.21 -11.11 8.30
C ARG A 96 -42.51 -11.35 9.05
N SER A 97 -42.42 -12.16 10.10
CA SER A 97 -43.56 -12.50 10.95
C SER A 97 -43.28 -12.17 12.40
N LEU A 98 -44.22 -11.51 13.06
CA LEU A 98 -44.25 -11.46 14.52
C LEU A 98 -44.80 -12.78 15.07
N ALA A 99 -44.22 -13.29 16.16
CA ALA A 99 -44.68 -14.48 16.86
C ALA A 99 -45.97 -14.18 17.65
N ALA A 100 -47.07 -14.01 16.94
CA ALA A 100 -48.42 -13.92 17.47
C ALA A 100 -49.30 -15.05 16.90
N VAL A 101 -50.47 -15.28 17.51
CA VAL A 101 -51.44 -16.25 17.03
C VAL A 101 -52.76 -15.53 16.75
N PRO A 102 -53.21 -15.42 15.49
CA PRO A 102 -52.49 -15.72 14.24
C PRO A 102 -51.22 -14.86 14.02
N ARG A 103 -50.31 -15.31 13.14
CA ARG A 103 -49.05 -14.61 12.88
C ARG A 103 -49.29 -13.28 12.17
N LEU A 104 -48.56 -12.24 12.56
CA LEU A 104 -48.61 -10.93 11.93
C LEU A 104 -47.50 -10.81 10.89
N LEU A 105 -47.85 -10.77 9.61
CA LEU A 105 -46.92 -10.65 8.48
C LEU A 105 -46.72 -9.19 8.09
N PHE A 106 -45.47 -8.80 7.84
CA PHE A 106 -45.10 -7.46 7.42
C PHE A 106 -43.89 -7.44 6.50
N THR A 107 -43.79 -6.40 5.68
CA THR A 107 -42.63 -6.09 4.83
C THR A 107 -42.19 -4.65 5.08
N ALA A 108 -40.95 -4.32 4.72
CA ALA A 108 -40.45 -2.96 4.86
C ALA A 108 -39.65 -2.49 3.65
N LYS A 109 -39.59 -1.18 3.45
CA LYS A 109 -38.68 -0.50 2.54
C LYS A 109 -37.84 0.46 3.36
N ALA A 110 -36.60 0.69 2.94
CA ALA A 110 -35.73 1.64 3.60
C ALA A 110 -35.00 2.53 2.61
N ASN A 111 -34.77 3.77 3.03
CA ASN A 111 -33.87 4.71 2.39
C ASN A 111 -32.73 5.02 3.35
N VAL A 112 -31.51 4.82 2.90
CA VAL A 112 -30.28 5.04 3.64
C VAL A 112 -29.60 6.28 3.08
N GLY A 113 -29.23 7.17 3.98
CA GLY A 113 -28.47 8.37 3.69
C GLY A 113 -27.44 8.65 4.76
N LEU A 114 -26.75 9.77 4.60
CA LEU A 114 -25.87 10.35 5.60
C LEU A 114 -26.39 11.75 5.93
N LEU A 115 -26.36 12.13 7.21
CA LEU A 115 -26.60 13.51 7.62
C LEU A 115 -25.41 14.38 7.22
N ALA A 116 -25.59 15.71 7.28
CA ALA A 116 -24.56 16.66 6.87
C ALA A 116 -23.24 16.47 7.65
N GLU A 117 -23.33 16.21 8.96
CA GLU A 117 -22.18 15.94 9.83
C GLU A 117 -21.43 14.67 9.41
N ASP A 118 -22.15 13.56 9.21
CA ASP A 118 -21.54 12.29 8.81
C ASP A 118 -20.92 12.38 7.41
N ARG A 119 -21.53 13.14 6.47
CA ARG A 119 -20.93 13.43 5.16
C ARG A 119 -19.62 14.20 5.29
N ALA A 120 -19.57 15.20 6.17
CA ALA A 120 -18.35 15.96 6.44
C ALA A 120 -17.26 15.05 7.03
N ALA A 121 -17.63 14.16 7.95
CA ALA A 121 -16.70 13.17 8.52
C ALA A 121 -16.16 12.20 7.44
N VAL A 122 -17.02 11.71 6.55
CA VAL A 122 -16.61 10.88 5.40
C VAL A 122 -15.63 11.63 4.50
N SER A 123 -15.91 12.91 4.17
CA SER A 123 -14.99 13.70 3.34
C SER A 123 -13.64 13.94 4.02
N ALA A 124 -13.63 14.24 5.32
CA ALA A 124 -12.40 14.44 6.09
C ALA A 124 -11.56 13.16 6.13
N LEU A 125 -12.22 11.99 6.28
CA LEU A 125 -11.56 10.70 6.27
C LEU A 125 -10.93 10.39 4.91
N LEU A 126 -11.63 10.65 3.79
CA LEU A 126 -11.09 10.46 2.45
C LEU A 126 -9.92 11.40 2.15
N GLU A 127 -9.99 12.65 2.61
CA GLU A 127 -8.87 13.59 2.49
C GLU A 127 -7.65 13.15 3.30
N ALA A 128 -7.86 12.67 4.53
CA ALA A 128 -6.80 12.13 5.36
C ALA A 128 -6.15 10.90 4.71
N GLN A 129 -6.94 9.97 4.18
CA GLN A 129 -6.44 8.81 3.45
C GLN A 129 -5.64 9.22 2.22
N ARG A 130 -6.13 10.16 1.41
CA ARG A 130 -5.38 10.65 0.23
C ARG A 130 -4.04 11.26 0.63
N LYS A 131 -4.01 12.09 1.67
CA LYS A 131 -2.76 12.69 2.19
C LYS A 131 -1.79 11.61 2.67
N GLN A 132 -2.28 10.61 3.40
CA GLN A 132 -1.48 9.50 3.88
C GLN A 132 -0.89 8.69 2.72
N THR A 133 -1.71 8.30 1.74
CA THR A 133 -1.24 7.57 0.54
C THR A 133 -0.16 8.34 -0.21
N ILE A 134 -0.33 9.66 -0.38
CA ILE A 134 0.68 10.50 -1.02
C ILE A 134 1.98 10.53 -0.21
N ALA A 135 1.87 10.67 1.12
CA ALA A 135 3.03 10.69 2.01
C ALA A 135 3.78 9.35 1.99
N ASP A 136 3.05 8.23 2.01
CA ASP A 136 3.63 6.89 1.97
C ASP A 136 4.31 6.61 0.63
N GLU A 137 3.69 7.01 -0.49
CA GLU A 137 4.30 6.89 -1.82
C GLU A 137 5.57 7.74 -1.94
N LEU A 138 5.54 8.99 -1.44
CA LEU A 138 6.72 9.85 -1.42
C LEU A 138 7.84 9.25 -0.56
N ARG A 139 7.48 8.65 0.58
CA ARG A 139 8.45 7.96 1.46
C ARG A 139 9.05 6.74 0.77
N ARG A 140 8.24 5.96 0.05
CA ARG A 140 8.70 4.82 -0.74
C ARG A 140 9.69 5.26 -1.81
N GLN A 141 9.33 6.26 -2.61
CA GLN A 141 10.20 6.81 -3.65
C GLN A 141 11.53 7.34 -3.09
N ARG A 142 11.50 8.06 -1.96
CA ARG A 142 12.73 8.51 -1.28
C ARG A 142 13.60 7.36 -0.82
N THR A 143 13.00 6.30 -0.28
CA THR A 143 13.72 5.13 0.22
C THR A 143 14.33 4.33 -0.94
N GLU A 144 13.60 4.18 -2.05
CA GLU A 144 14.10 3.55 -3.28
C GLU A 144 15.26 4.34 -3.89
N ALA A 145 15.14 5.68 -3.98
CA ALA A 145 16.22 6.54 -4.44
C ALA A 145 17.47 6.41 -3.55
N LEU A 146 17.30 6.44 -2.23
CA LEU A 146 18.37 6.20 -1.26
C LEU A 146 19.05 4.84 -1.45
N ALA A 147 18.27 3.77 -1.63
CA ALA A 147 18.81 2.44 -1.84
C ALA A 147 19.65 2.35 -3.13
N VAL A 148 19.19 2.98 -4.22
CA VAL A 148 19.96 3.09 -5.45
C VAL A 148 21.25 3.88 -5.22
N HIS A 149 21.20 5.01 -4.52
CA HIS A 149 22.39 5.81 -4.24
C HIS A 149 23.42 5.07 -3.38
N LEU A 150 22.97 4.35 -2.34
CA LEU A 150 23.85 3.59 -1.45
C LEU A 150 24.33 2.26 -2.05
N SER A 151 23.76 1.80 -3.17
CA SER A 151 24.26 0.63 -3.89
C SER A 151 25.61 0.89 -4.59
N GLN A 152 26.02 2.16 -4.72
CA GLN A 152 27.30 2.55 -5.33
C GLN A 152 28.40 2.66 -4.26
N PRO A 153 29.45 1.81 -4.29
CA PRO A 153 30.50 1.81 -3.27
C PRO A 153 31.24 3.15 -3.13
N ALA A 154 31.45 3.86 -4.24
CA ALA A 154 32.07 5.18 -4.24
C ALA A 154 31.22 6.24 -3.52
N THR A 155 29.89 6.18 -3.68
CA THR A 155 28.93 7.08 -3.02
C THR A 155 28.87 6.81 -1.52
N LEU A 156 28.89 5.54 -1.12
CA LEU A 156 28.92 5.13 0.28
C LEU A 156 30.22 5.59 0.96
N LEU A 157 31.37 5.40 0.30
CA LEU A 157 32.67 5.87 0.80
C LEU A 157 32.72 7.40 0.89
N ALA A 158 32.17 8.12 -0.08
CA ALA A 158 32.10 9.57 -0.04
C ALA A 158 31.27 10.07 1.15
N HIS A 159 30.09 9.50 1.38
CA HIS A 159 29.27 9.85 2.55
C HIS A 159 29.93 9.49 3.89
N TRP A 160 30.65 8.37 3.93
CA TRP A 160 31.34 7.91 5.13
C TRP A 160 32.55 8.78 5.49
N LEU A 161 33.24 9.35 4.50
CA LEU A 161 34.37 10.25 4.71
C LEU A 161 33.97 11.70 5.02
N GLU A 162 32.74 12.10 4.68
CA GLU A 162 32.18 13.44 4.96
C GLU A 162 31.56 13.58 6.38
N GLU A 163 31.94 12.77 7.37
CA GLU A 163 31.21 12.60 8.65
C GLU A 163 30.48 13.83 9.28
N ARG A 164 29.28 13.50 9.81
CA ARG A 164 28.35 14.18 10.75
C ARG A 164 27.24 15.10 10.27
N ASN A 165 27.26 15.66 9.06
CA ASN A 165 26.14 16.51 8.59
C ASN A 165 25.74 16.31 7.11
N SER A 166 26.26 15.27 6.46
CA SER A 166 25.90 14.95 5.09
C SER A 166 24.46 14.44 5.01
N ASP A 167 23.64 15.14 4.23
CA ASP A 167 22.28 14.74 3.92
C ASP A 167 22.32 13.49 3.02
N TRP A 168 22.16 12.33 3.63
CA TRP A 168 22.18 11.03 2.96
C TRP A 168 21.15 10.92 1.82
N THR A 169 20.16 11.81 1.77
CA THR A 169 19.16 11.87 0.69
C THR A 169 19.69 12.46 -0.61
N LYS A 170 20.92 12.98 -0.64
CA LYS A 170 21.55 13.57 -1.82
C LYS A 170 22.79 12.81 -2.20
N ALA A 171 22.88 12.41 -3.47
CA ALA A 171 24.11 11.86 -4.01
C ALA A 171 25.25 12.91 -3.91
N PRO A 172 26.49 12.51 -3.57
CA PRO A 172 27.66 13.35 -3.74
C PRO A 172 27.76 13.75 -5.22
N THR A 173 28.17 14.98 -5.49
CA THR A 173 28.38 15.40 -6.88
C THR A 173 29.50 14.58 -7.51
N VAL A 174 29.45 14.42 -8.85
CA VAL A 174 30.48 13.71 -9.63
C VAL A 174 31.89 14.19 -9.28
N THR A 175 32.04 15.49 -9.08
CA THR A 175 33.30 16.13 -8.65
C THR A 175 33.81 15.62 -7.31
N VAL A 176 32.92 15.46 -6.31
CA VAL A 176 33.29 14.94 -4.98
C VAL A 176 33.72 13.48 -5.08
N THR A 177 33.00 12.67 -5.85
CA THR A 177 33.40 11.27 -6.08
C THR A 177 34.73 11.16 -6.83
N GLU A 178 34.99 12.02 -7.83
CA GLU A 178 36.26 12.05 -8.57
C GLU A 178 37.42 12.51 -7.69
N GLU A 179 37.24 13.59 -6.93
CA GLU A 179 38.25 14.10 -5.99
C GLU A 179 38.59 13.05 -4.92
N LEU A 180 37.59 12.31 -4.45
CA LEU A 180 37.76 11.30 -3.42
C LEU A 180 38.40 10.02 -3.98
N ALA A 181 38.04 9.62 -5.20
CA ALA A 181 38.75 8.58 -5.94
C ALA A 181 40.22 8.96 -6.18
N GLN A 182 40.48 10.23 -6.53
CA GLN A 182 41.83 10.74 -6.70
C GLN A 182 42.61 10.75 -5.38
N ARG A 183 42.03 11.25 -4.28
CA ARG A 183 42.66 11.22 -2.95
C ARG A 183 42.95 9.81 -2.47
N LEU A 184 42.07 8.83 -2.75
CA LEU A 184 42.33 7.42 -2.45
C LEU A 184 43.42 6.82 -3.35
N ALA A 185 43.49 7.22 -4.62
CA ALA A 185 44.58 6.84 -5.51
C ALA A 185 45.94 7.41 -5.04
N GLU A 186 45.93 8.60 -4.44
CA GLU A 186 47.10 9.27 -3.86
C GLU A 186 47.47 8.74 -2.46
N HIS A 187 46.47 8.33 -1.65
CA HIS A 187 46.68 7.79 -0.31
C HIS A 187 47.08 6.31 -0.36
N ARG A 188 48.39 6.07 -0.40
CA ARG A 188 48.98 4.72 -0.32
C ARG A 188 49.47 4.43 1.09
N PRO A 189 49.00 3.36 1.76
CA PRO A 189 49.53 2.98 3.06
C PRO A 189 51.02 2.60 2.94
N VAL A 190 51.86 3.37 3.63
CA VAL A 190 53.33 3.26 3.60
C VAL A 190 53.81 1.92 4.17
N GLU A 191 52.98 1.24 4.94
CA GLU A 191 53.38 0.12 5.80
C GLU A 191 53.64 -1.20 5.05
N HIS A 192 53.35 -1.29 3.75
CA HIS A 192 53.51 -2.54 2.96
C HIS A 192 54.31 -2.36 1.66
N LEU A 193 55.12 -1.30 1.54
CA LEU A 193 55.95 -1.04 0.36
C LEU A 193 57.17 -2.00 0.29
N GLY A 194 56.92 -3.26 -0.04
CA GLY A 194 57.95 -4.18 -0.56
C GLY A 194 58.50 -3.68 -1.90
N VAL A 195 59.75 -4.01 -2.22
CA VAL A 195 60.42 -3.69 -3.50
C VAL A 195 59.57 -4.14 -4.70
N GLU A 196 58.78 -5.19 -4.49
CA GLU A 196 57.86 -5.77 -5.45
C GLU A 196 56.73 -4.80 -5.86
N TYR A 197 56.21 -3.98 -4.94
CA TYR A 197 55.18 -2.98 -5.26
C TYR A 197 55.75 -1.80 -6.06
N ALA A 198 56.95 -1.33 -5.70
CA ALA A 198 57.64 -0.30 -6.46
C ALA A 198 57.98 -0.78 -7.88
N LEU A 199 58.34 -2.06 -8.03
CA LEU A 199 58.58 -2.68 -9.34
C LEU A 199 57.32 -2.72 -10.20
N VAL A 200 56.15 -3.03 -9.62
CA VAL A 200 54.87 -3.00 -10.35
C VAL A 200 54.56 -1.60 -10.87
N ASP A 201 54.82 -0.55 -10.11
CA ASP A 201 54.61 0.83 -10.56
C ASP A 201 55.55 1.23 -11.71
N VAL A 202 56.83 0.87 -11.61
CA VAL A 202 57.81 1.13 -12.67
C VAL A 202 57.42 0.40 -13.95
N VAL A 203 56.98 -0.86 -13.84
CA VAL A 203 56.48 -1.64 -14.98
C VAL A 203 55.21 -1.03 -15.54
N ARG A 204 54.28 -0.56 -14.70
CA ARG A 204 53.05 0.12 -15.13
C ARG A 204 53.34 1.41 -15.89
N GLN A 205 54.25 2.24 -15.38
CA GLN A 205 54.67 3.47 -16.04
C GLN A 205 55.37 3.19 -17.36
N PHE A 206 56.27 2.21 -17.41
CA PHE A 206 56.91 1.77 -18.65
C PHE A 206 55.89 1.27 -19.68
N LEU A 207 54.91 0.46 -19.29
CA LEU A 207 53.85 0.02 -20.22
C LEU A 207 52.97 1.17 -20.69
N SER A 208 52.80 2.24 -19.90
CA SER A 208 52.02 3.42 -20.26
C SER A 208 52.70 4.30 -21.31
N THR A 209 54.02 4.17 -21.53
CA THR A 209 54.73 4.93 -22.58
C THR A 209 54.49 4.38 -23.99
N PHE A 210 53.85 3.22 -24.14
CA PHE A 210 53.51 2.63 -25.43
C PHE A 210 52.03 2.91 -25.74
N PRO A 211 51.72 3.81 -26.69
CA PRO A 211 50.33 4.15 -27.01
C PRO A 211 49.66 3.07 -27.88
N GLU A 212 50.43 2.29 -28.64
CA GLU A 212 49.90 1.30 -29.58
C GLU A 212 49.65 -0.06 -28.93
N PRO A 213 48.45 -0.66 -29.09
CA PRO A 213 48.13 -1.99 -28.55
C PRO A 213 49.10 -3.08 -29.02
N ALA A 214 49.56 -3.03 -30.28
CA ALA A 214 50.50 -3.99 -30.84
C ALA A 214 51.85 -4.03 -30.10
N GLN A 215 52.33 -2.88 -29.61
CA GLN A 215 53.58 -2.78 -28.86
C GLN A 215 53.43 -3.40 -27.45
N LYS A 216 52.26 -3.22 -26.81
CA LYS A 216 51.95 -3.88 -25.54
C LYS A 216 51.83 -5.39 -25.69
N MET A 217 51.18 -5.85 -26.77
CA MET A 217 51.08 -7.27 -27.11
C MET A 217 52.45 -7.93 -27.25
N MET A 218 53.38 -7.28 -27.97
CA MET A 218 54.75 -7.77 -28.11
C MET A 218 55.45 -7.95 -26.75
N ILE A 219 55.28 -7.00 -25.82
CA ILE A 219 55.86 -7.08 -24.47
C ILE A 219 55.25 -8.25 -23.69
N HIS A 220 53.93 -8.43 -23.76
CA HIS A 220 53.26 -9.57 -23.13
C HIS A 220 53.73 -10.92 -23.68
N THR A 221 53.93 -11.04 -24.99
CA THR A 221 54.46 -12.26 -25.62
C THR A 221 55.89 -12.56 -25.18
N ILE A 222 56.76 -11.54 -25.12
CA ILE A 222 58.14 -11.68 -24.64
C ILE A 222 58.16 -12.11 -23.17
N LEU A 223 57.30 -11.51 -22.34
CA LEU A 223 57.20 -11.83 -20.92
C LEU A 223 56.71 -13.27 -20.69
N ALA A 224 55.66 -13.70 -21.41
CA ALA A 224 55.16 -15.07 -21.36
C ALA A 224 56.22 -16.08 -21.84
N GLY A 225 56.93 -15.76 -22.93
CA GLY A 225 58.04 -16.58 -23.43
C GLY A 225 59.18 -16.73 -22.40
N GLY A 226 59.56 -15.64 -21.73
CA GLY A 226 60.54 -15.66 -20.65
C GLY A 226 60.10 -16.50 -19.45
N MET A 227 58.82 -16.43 -19.07
CA MET A 227 58.26 -17.24 -17.99
C MET A 227 58.25 -18.74 -18.33
N ARG A 228 57.94 -19.10 -19.58
CA ARG A 228 58.04 -20.50 -20.03
C ARG A 228 59.47 -21.01 -20.05
N ALA A 229 60.43 -20.19 -20.48
CA ALA A 229 61.84 -20.55 -20.47
C ALA A 229 62.38 -20.82 -19.05
N LEU A 230 61.71 -20.28 -18.02
CA LEU A 230 62.02 -20.47 -16.60
C LEU A 230 61.09 -21.49 -15.91
N ASP A 231 60.35 -22.30 -16.67
CA ASP A 231 59.44 -23.34 -16.16
C ASP A 231 58.36 -22.76 -15.21
N ARG A 232 57.81 -21.59 -15.59
CA ARG A 232 56.71 -20.89 -14.91
C ARG A 232 55.48 -20.82 -15.81
N HIS A 233 55.03 -21.98 -16.25
CA HIS A 233 53.93 -22.14 -17.21
C HIS A 233 52.62 -21.46 -16.76
N ASP A 234 52.20 -21.65 -15.50
CA ASP A 234 50.97 -21.04 -14.96
C ASP A 234 50.98 -19.50 -15.00
N HIS A 235 52.16 -18.87 -14.87
CA HIS A 235 52.28 -17.42 -14.94
C HIS A 235 52.30 -16.93 -16.39
N ALA A 236 52.92 -17.68 -17.30
CA ALA A 236 52.91 -17.37 -18.73
C ALA A 236 51.49 -17.39 -19.31
N ASP A 237 50.68 -18.40 -18.94
CA ASP A 237 49.33 -18.55 -19.46
C ASP A 237 48.39 -17.44 -18.96
N ARG A 238 48.60 -16.95 -17.73
CA ARG A 238 47.89 -15.76 -17.21
C ARG A 238 48.25 -14.49 -17.97
N VAL A 239 49.52 -14.31 -18.35
CA VAL A 239 49.97 -13.14 -19.13
C VAL A 239 49.36 -13.17 -20.53
N GLU A 240 49.26 -14.34 -21.16
CA GLU A 240 48.63 -14.48 -22.48
C GLU A 240 47.12 -14.29 -22.45
N ALA A 241 46.44 -14.77 -21.40
CA ALA A 241 45.02 -14.51 -21.22
C ALA A 241 44.72 -13.00 -21.09
N LEU A 242 45.59 -12.25 -20.41
CA LEU A 242 45.51 -10.79 -20.33
C LEU A 242 45.79 -10.13 -21.68
N ALA A 243 46.74 -10.66 -22.45
CA ALA A 243 47.05 -10.17 -23.80
C ALA A 243 45.86 -10.38 -24.77
N GLY A 244 45.17 -11.52 -24.71
CA GLY A 244 43.97 -11.79 -25.51
C GLY A 244 42.80 -10.84 -25.23
N SER A 245 42.77 -10.19 -24.06
CA SER A 245 41.75 -9.17 -23.73
C SER A 245 42.02 -7.79 -24.34
N LEU A 246 43.20 -7.58 -24.96
CA LEU A 246 43.60 -6.35 -25.62
C LEU A 246 43.37 -6.37 -27.16
N GLU A 247 42.97 -7.51 -27.73
CA GLU A 247 42.60 -7.58 -29.14
C GLU A 247 41.23 -6.92 -29.38
N PRO A 248 41.12 -5.94 -30.30
CA PRO A 248 39.81 -5.44 -30.72
C PRO A 248 39.05 -6.56 -31.44
N ALA A 249 37.77 -6.72 -31.10
CA ALA A 249 36.88 -7.69 -31.73
C ALA A 249 37.00 -7.64 -33.27
N PRO A 250 37.05 -8.80 -33.95
CA PRO A 250 37.20 -8.83 -35.40
C PRO A 250 36.03 -8.08 -36.03
N ALA A 251 36.35 -7.02 -36.79
CA ALA A 251 35.38 -6.33 -37.63
C ALA A 251 34.83 -7.34 -38.64
N GLY A 252 33.61 -7.81 -38.38
CA GLY A 252 32.89 -8.73 -39.25
C GLY A 252 32.64 -8.07 -40.61
N GLY A 253 33.41 -8.48 -41.60
CA GLY A 253 33.14 -8.23 -43.00
C GLY A 253 32.54 -9.47 -43.65
N SER A 254 31.28 -9.40 -44.02
CA SER A 254 30.66 -10.02 -45.21
C SER A 254 29.28 -9.41 -45.41
#